data_AF-A0A1G3UB97-F1
#
_entry.id   AF-A0A1G3UB97-F1
#
_cell.length_a   1.000
_cell.length_b   1.000
_cell.length_c   1.000
_cell.angle_alpha   90.00
_cell.angle_beta   90.00
_cell.angle_gamma   90.00
#
_symmetry.space_group_name_H-M   'P 1'
#
loop_
_entity.id
_entity.type
_entity.pdbx_description
1 polymer ?
#
loop_
_entity_poly.entity_id
_entity_poly.type
_entity_poly.pdbx_seq_one_letter_code
_entity_poly.pdbx_strand_id
1 'polypeptide(L)'
;MKLNKTTSALLSYTILFATVAAAKPNLPPPVEDFVKLEKMAGPAGAFTVKENFPKDYFLIPKNLPYLVGLSLYDPSSSTLNLSKEQIDSILKIKQELTSKAAKKALVIKKLELDMMQKISLQYKSPKVTEFYPTVDEIAKLKAELTKIHLDCIEKVKAVLTKEQYEELLEYGVVNMF
;
A
#
# COMPACT_ATOMS: atom_id res chain seq x y z
N MET A 1 79.75 12.05 -7.93
CA MET A 1 79.26 10.68 -7.68
C MET A 1 78.21 10.76 -6.58
N LYS A 2 76.97 11.15 -6.90
CA LYS A 2 75.77 10.30 -6.99
C LYS A 2 75.60 9.32 -5.81
N LEU A 3 74.66 9.61 -4.91
CA LEU A 3 73.41 8.84 -4.81
C LEU A 3 72.37 9.60 -3.98
N ASN A 4 71.36 10.17 -4.65
CA ASN A 4 70.14 10.67 -4.03
C ASN A 4 69.27 9.48 -3.63
N LYS A 5 68.79 9.44 -2.38
CA LYS A 5 67.72 8.52 -1.97
C LYS A 5 66.42 9.29 -1.83
N THR A 6 65.66 9.30 -2.92
CA THR A 6 64.24 9.67 -2.95
C THR A 6 63.43 8.54 -2.28
N THR A 7 62.91 8.79 -1.09
CA THR A 7 61.87 7.96 -0.48
C THR A 7 60.53 8.31 -1.11
N SER A 8 60.07 7.47 -2.04
CA SER A 8 58.69 7.50 -2.54
C SER A 8 57.72 7.17 -1.42
N ALA A 9 56.89 8.13 -1.03
CA ALA A 9 55.71 7.90 -0.21
C ALA A 9 54.62 7.27 -1.10
N LEU A 10 54.35 5.98 -0.89
CA LEU A 10 53.19 5.31 -1.47
C LEU A 10 51.94 5.73 -0.68
N LEU A 11 51.19 6.71 -1.18
CA LEU A 11 49.84 7.00 -0.69
C LEU A 11 48.88 5.98 -1.31
N SER A 12 48.61 4.91 -0.56
CA SER A 12 47.56 3.95 -0.87
C SER A 12 46.19 4.60 -0.68
N TYR A 13 45.59 5.08 -1.77
CA TYR A 13 44.19 5.51 -1.79
C TYR A 13 43.30 4.27 -1.74
N THR A 14 42.88 3.86 -0.54
CA THR A 14 41.80 2.89 -0.37
C THR A 14 40.48 3.58 -0.69
N ILE A 15 40.02 3.45 -1.94
CA ILE A 15 38.64 3.75 -2.29
C ILE A 15 37.79 2.65 -1.66
N LEU A 16 37.26 2.91 -0.46
CA LEU A 16 36.19 2.14 0.14
C LEU A 16 34.93 2.36 -0.70
N PHE A 17 34.72 1.53 -1.71
CA PHE A 17 33.40 1.34 -2.29
C PHE A 17 32.52 0.75 -1.18
N ALA A 18 31.74 1.59 -0.50
CA ALA A 18 30.61 1.13 0.26
C ALA A 18 29.66 0.47 -0.75
N THR A 19 29.68 -0.87 -0.80
CA THR A 19 28.64 -1.64 -1.46
C THR A 19 27.37 -1.39 -0.68
N VAL A 20 26.61 -0.38 -1.10
CA VAL A 20 25.23 -0.22 -0.67
C VAL A 20 24.54 -1.47 -1.18
N ALA A 21 24.34 -2.45 -0.30
CA ALA A 21 23.64 -3.66 -0.63
C ALA A 21 22.21 -3.24 -1.02
N ALA A 22 21.98 -3.09 -2.32
CA ALA A 22 20.66 -2.90 -2.87
C ALA A 22 19.84 -4.14 -2.49
N ALA A 23 18.96 -3.98 -1.52
CA ALA A 23 17.97 -5.01 -1.24
C ALA A 23 17.07 -5.07 -2.46
N LYS A 24 17.03 -6.20 -3.16
CA LYS A 24 16.22 -6.37 -4.37
C LYS A 24 14.75 -6.17 -3.99
N PRO A 25 14.04 -5.15 -4.52
CA PRO A 25 12.59 -5.13 -4.46
C PRO A 25 12.03 -6.32 -5.26
N ASN A 26 10.79 -6.72 -4.99
CA ASN A 26 10.20 -8.07 -5.14
C ASN A 26 10.34 -8.91 -3.87
N LEU A 27 9.89 -8.31 -2.76
CA LEU A 27 9.71 -9.02 -1.50
C LEU A 27 8.68 -10.15 -1.71
N PRO A 28 8.81 -11.27 -0.98
CA PRO A 28 7.78 -12.31 -1.02
C PRO A 28 6.41 -11.71 -0.67
N PRO A 29 5.32 -12.23 -1.26
CA PRO A 29 3.98 -11.77 -0.95
C PRO A 29 3.74 -11.75 0.57
N PRO A 30 3.11 -10.71 1.14
CA PRO A 30 2.93 -10.57 2.57
C PRO A 30 1.75 -11.45 3.07
N VAL A 31 1.89 -12.78 2.95
CA VAL A 31 0.83 -13.76 3.22
C VAL A 31 0.26 -13.61 4.63
N GLU A 32 1.10 -13.40 5.64
CA GLU A 32 0.66 -13.26 7.03
C GLU A 32 -0.25 -12.04 7.23
N ASP A 33 0.07 -10.91 6.58
CA ASP A 33 -0.75 -9.70 6.65
C ASP A 33 -2.11 -9.93 5.99
N PHE A 34 -2.14 -10.63 4.85
CA PHE A 34 -3.40 -10.98 4.18
C PHE A 34 -4.27 -11.87 5.06
N VAL A 35 -3.72 -12.95 5.63
CA VAL A 35 -4.46 -13.84 6.53
C VAL A 35 -4.98 -13.08 7.76
N LYS A 36 -4.19 -12.16 8.32
CA LYS A 36 -4.62 -11.32 9.44
C LYS A 36 -5.78 -10.41 9.06
N LEU A 37 -5.72 -9.79 7.87
CA LEU A 37 -6.78 -8.92 7.36
C LEU A 37 -8.06 -9.71 7.06
N GLU A 38 -7.96 -10.89 6.45
CA GLU A 38 -9.10 -11.78 6.20
C GLU A 38 -9.78 -12.21 7.50
N LYS A 39 -9.00 -12.64 8.49
CA LYS A 39 -9.52 -12.97 9.83
C LYS A 39 -10.21 -11.77 10.50
N MET A 40 -9.65 -10.57 10.33
CA MET A 40 -10.25 -9.34 10.86
C MET A 40 -11.56 -8.98 10.14
N ALA A 41 -11.62 -9.17 8.82
CA ALA A 41 -12.79 -8.86 8.02
C ALA A 41 -13.99 -9.72 8.40
N GLY A 42 -13.74 -10.97 8.83
CA GLY A 42 -14.81 -11.93 9.09
C GLY A 42 -15.58 -12.32 7.82
N PRO A 43 -16.75 -12.98 7.95
CA PRO A 43 -17.50 -13.45 6.79
C PRO A 43 -17.97 -12.29 5.91
N ALA A 44 -18.03 -12.52 4.60
CA ALA A 44 -18.65 -11.60 3.66
C ALA A 44 -20.18 -11.57 3.82
N GLY A 45 -20.84 -10.56 3.25
CA GLY A 45 -22.30 -10.49 3.22
C GLY A 45 -22.91 -11.57 2.33
N ALA A 46 -24.16 -11.96 2.62
CA ALA A 46 -24.87 -13.05 1.92
C ALA A 46 -25.02 -12.85 0.40
N PHE A 47 -24.84 -11.62 -0.09
CA PHE A 47 -24.97 -11.26 -1.50
C PHE A 47 -23.61 -10.99 -2.20
N THR A 48 -22.48 -11.28 -1.54
CA THR A 48 -21.13 -11.03 -2.07
C THR A 48 -20.46 -12.33 -2.51
N VAL A 49 -20.03 -12.41 -3.77
CA VAL A 49 -19.31 -13.59 -4.31
C VAL A 49 -17.84 -13.60 -3.91
N LYS A 50 -17.22 -12.42 -3.86
CA LYS A 50 -15.83 -12.22 -3.45
C LYS A 50 -15.66 -10.83 -2.85
N GLU A 51 -14.91 -10.76 -1.75
CA GLU A 51 -14.56 -9.51 -1.07
C GLU A 51 -13.03 -9.36 -1.04
N ASN A 52 -12.53 -8.21 -1.46
CA ASN A 52 -11.12 -7.80 -1.31
C ASN A 52 -11.02 -6.79 -0.16
N PHE A 53 -10.98 -7.27 1.08
CA PHE A 53 -10.83 -6.40 2.24
C PHE A 53 -9.39 -5.87 2.41
N PRO A 54 -9.16 -4.58 2.73
CA PRO A 54 -10.14 -3.49 2.88
C PRO A 54 -10.42 -2.72 1.56
N LYS A 55 -9.80 -3.11 0.44
CA LYS A 55 -9.80 -2.37 -0.84
C LYS A 55 -11.20 -2.07 -1.39
N ASP A 56 -12.14 -3.01 -1.27
CA ASP A 56 -13.49 -2.83 -1.81
C ASP A 56 -14.31 -1.76 -1.07
N TYR A 57 -13.85 -1.31 0.11
CA TYR A 57 -14.53 -0.31 0.93
C TYR A 57 -14.09 1.13 0.67
N PHE A 58 -13.09 1.35 -0.20
CA PHE A 58 -12.68 2.70 -0.56
C PHE A 58 -13.77 3.35 -1.42
N LEU A 59 -13.92 4.68 -1.35
CA LEU A 59 -14.82 5.41 -2.23
C LEU A 59 -14.36 5.31 -3.71
N ILE A 60 -13.04 5.27 -3.92
CA ILE A 60 -12.41 5.19 -5.26
C ILE A 60 -11.46 3.98 -5.30
N PRO A 61 -11.97 2.73 -5.37
CA PRO A 61 -11.17 1.53 -5.13
C PRO A 61 -10.36 1.05 -6.35
N LYS A 62 -10.75 1.47 -7.57
CA LYS A 62 -10.24 0.91 -8.84
C LYS A 62 -9.30 1.82 -9.63
N ASN A 63 -9.41 3.13 -9.47
CA ASN A 63 -8.73 4.10 -10.34
C ASN A 63 -7.54 4.79 -9.66
N LEU A 64 -7.15 4.35 -8.46
CA LEU A 64 -6.00 4.86 -7.72
C LEU A 64 -4.94 3.77 -7.58
N PRO A 65 -3.64 4.08 -7.77
CA PRO A 65 -2.59 3.09 -7.69
C PRO A 65 -2.32 2.67 -6.24
N TYR A 66 -2.04 1.38 -6.04
CA TYR A 66 -1.56 0.85 -4.75
C TYR A 66 -0.03 0.83 -4.74
N LEU A 67 0.59 2.01 -4.59
CA LEU A 67 2.03 2.19 -4.77
C LEU A 67 2.91 1.31 -3.86
N VAL A 68 2.47 0.97 -2.65
CA VAL A 68 3.18 -0.01 -1.80
C VAL A 68 3.28 -1.38 -2.49
N GLY A 69 2.18 -1.82 -3.12
CA GLY A 69 2.13 -3.04 -3.90
C GLY A 69 3.11 -3.00 -5.06
N LEU A 70 3.00 -1.93 -5.86
CA LEU A 70 3.80 -1.73 -7.07
C LEU A 70 5.29 -1.56 -6.79
N SER A 71 5.67 -0.96 -5.66
CA SER A 71 7.08 -0.69 -5.31
C SER A 71 7.78 -1.85 -4.60
N LEU A 72 7.05 -2.70 -3.86
CA LEU A 72 7.67 -3.74 -3.03
C LEU A 72 7.43 -5.17 -3.51
N TYR A 73 6.27 -5.44 -4.10
CA TYR A 73 5.79 -6.82 -4.30
C TYR A 73 5.47 -7.15 -5.76
N ASP A 74 5.43 -6.16 -6.65
CA ASP A 74 5.26 -6.42 -8.08
C ASP A 74 6.48 -7.17 -8.63
N PRO A 75 6.32 -8.17 -9.51
CA PRO A 75 7.45 -8.88 -10.12
C PRO A 75 8.49 -7.96 -10.78
N SER A 76 8.04 -6.83 -11.34
CA SER A 76 8.89 -5.84 -12.00
C SER A 76 9.53 -4.86 -11.02
N SER A 77 9.09 -4.81 -9.74
CA SER A 77 9.60 -3.83 -8.76
C SER A 77 11.11 -3.88 -8.54
N SER A 78 11.76 -5.01 -8.85
CA SER A 78 13.22 -5.13 -8.80
C SER A 78 13.96 -4.10 -9.68
N THR A 79 13.33 -3.58 -10.74
CA THR A 79 13.92 -2.55 -11.62
C THR A 79 14.07 -1.19 -10.93
N LEU A 80 13.31 -0.95 -9.85
CA LEU A 80 13.40 0.29 -9.07
C LEU A 80 14.71 0.44 -8.29
N ASN A 81 15.45 -0.65 -8.08
CA ASN A 81 16.71 -0.65 -7.33
C ASN A 81 16.62 0.10 -5.99
N LEU A 82 15.53 -0.11 -5.23
CA LEU A 82 15.30 0.62 -3.98
C LEU A 82 16.44 0.38 -2.98
N SER A 83 16.84 1.44 -2.29
CA SER A 83 17.75 1.31 -1.15
C SER A 83 17.04 0.60 0.02
N LYS A 84 17.83 0.03 0.93
CA LYS A 84 17.29 -0.54 2.17
C LYS A 84 16.46 0.50 2.95
N GLU A 85 16.92 1.74 3.01
CA GLU A 85 16.25 2.84 3.69
C GLU A 85 14.89 3.18 3.05
N GLN A 86 14.79 3.12 1.72
CA GLN A 86 13.54 3.28 1.00
C GLN A 86 12.57 2.14 1.29
N ILE A 87 13.05 0.89 1.25
CA ILE A 87 12.24 -0.29 1.56
C ILE A 87 11.69 -0.20 2.99
N ASP A 88 12.55 0.08 3.97
CA ASP A 88 12.16 0.20 5.37
C ASP A 88 11.13 1.34 5.57
N SER A 89 11.30 2.45 4.85
CA SER A 89 10.36 3.57 4.87
C SER A 89 8.99 3.21 4.30
N ILE A 90 8.94 2.51 3.16
CA ILE A 90 7.68 2.07 2.53
C ILE A 90 6.98 1.03 3.42
N LEU A 91 7.72 0.11 4.04
CA LEU A 91 7.17 -0.87 4.99
C LEU A 91 6.55 -0.18 6.21
N LYS A 92 7.20 0.87 6.75
CA LYS A 92 6.64 1.67 7.84
C LYS A 92 5.35 2.38 7.44
N ILE A 93 5.32 2.99 6.25
CA ILE A 93 4.11 3.61 5.69
C ILE A 93 2.98 2.59 5.58
N LYS A 94 3.27 1.40 5.03
CA LYS A 94 2.32 0.29 4.92
C LYS A 94 1.74 -0.09 6.28
N GLN A 95 2.59 -0.30 7.29
CA GLN A 95 2.17 -0.72 8.62
C GLN A 95 1.24 0.33 9.27
N GLU A 96 1.63 1.60 9.21
CA GLU A 96 0.86 2.70 9.79
C GLU A 96 -0.54 2.82 9.14
N LEU A 97 -0.58 2.89 7.81
CA LEU A 97 -1.80 3.24 7.08
C LEU A 97 -2.72 2.05 6.88
N THR A 98 -2.18 0.84 6.69
CA THR A 98 -3.02 -0.37 6.54
C THR A 98 -3.82 -0.64 7.81
N SER A 99 -3.24 -0.42 9.00
CA SER A 99 -3.97 -0.59 10.26
C SER A 99 -5.12 0.42 10.41
N LYS A 100 -4.86 1.70 10.07
CA LYS A 100 -5.89 2.76 10.09
C LYS A 100 -7.01 2.45 9.08
N ALA A 101 -6.64 2.04 7.87
CA ALA A 101 -7.57 1.69 6.81
C ALA A 101 -8.44 0.48 7.20
N ALA A 102 -7.84 -0.60 7.70
CA ALA A 102 -8.55 -1.82 8.09
C ALA A 102 -9.58 -1.55 9.21
N LYS A 103 -9.21 -0.76 10.24
CA LYS A 103 -10.15 -0.40 11.31
C LYS A 103 -11.38 0.35 10.77
N LYS A 104 -11.17 1.28 9.85
CA LYS A 104 -12.28 2.07 9.27
C LYS A 104 -13.14 1.24 8.31
N ALA A 105 -12.51 0.43 7.46
CA ALA A 105 -13.21 -0.53 6.60
C ALA A 105 -14.06 -1.52 7.40
N LEU A 106 -13.60 -1.96 8.57
CA LEU A 106 -14.37 -2.83 9.45
C LEU A 106 -15.66 -2.17 9.97
N VAL A 107 -15.62 -0.86 10.27
CA VAL A 107 -16.82 -0.11 10.68
C VAL A 107 -17.80 -0.03 9.52
N ILE A 108 -17.31 0.31 8.31
CA ILE A 108 -18.15 0.36 7.10
C ILE A 108 -18.81 -0.99 6.84
N LYS A 109 -18.02 -2.08 6.86
CA LYS A 109 -18.51 -3.44 6.68
C LYS A 109 -19.63 -3.78 7.66
N LYS A 110 -19.46 -3.46 8.95
CA LYS A 110 -20.50 -3.71 9.96
C LYS A 110 -21.80 -2.95 9.65
N LEU A 111 -21.71 -1.68 9.28
CA LEU A 111 -22.88 -0.89 8.89
C LEU A 111 -23.58 -1.48 7.66
N GLU A 112 -22.82 -1.89 6.64
CA GLU A 112 -23.36 -2.52 5.44
C GLU A 112 -24.03 -3.86 5.74
N LEU A 113 -23.43 -4.72 6.59
CA LEU A 113 -23.99 -6.00 6.99
C LEU A 113 -25.25 -5.83 7.86
N ASP A 114 -25.25 -4.92 8.82
CA ASP A 114 -26.41 -4.63 9.67
C ASP A 114 -27.59 -4.12 8.84
N MET A 115 -27.32 -3.23 7.89
CA MET A 115 -28.32 -2.72 6.96
C MET A 115 -28.84 -3.84 6.05
N MET A 116 -27.97 -4.67 5.50
CA MET A 116 -28.33 -5.83 4.68
C MET A 116 -29.25 -6.79 5.45
N GLN A 117 -28.93 -7.13 6.70
CA GLN A 117 -29.74 -8.01 7.53
C GLN A 117 -31.14 -7.45 7.77
N LYS A 118 -31.25 -6.14 8.05
CA LYS A 118 -32.54 -5.48 8.35
C LYS A 118 -33.42 -5.27 7.12
N ILE A 119 -32.83 -5.05 5.95
CA ILE A 119 -33.58 -4.74 4.72
C ILE A 119 -33.85 -5.98 3.88
N SER A 120 -32.90 -6.92 3.79
CA SER A 120 -32.89 -7.93 2.72
C SER A 120 -33.31 -9.32 3.16
N LEU A 121 -33.21 -9.64 4.46
CA LEU A 121 -33.50 -10.99 4.98
C LEU A 121 -34.90 -11.11 5.62
N GLN A 122 -35.67 -10.04 5.66
CA GLN A 122 -37.02 -10.01 6.22
C GLN A 122 -38.01 -9.49 5.18
N TYR A 123 -39.15 -10.17 5.01
CA TYR A 123 -40.22 -9.73 4.10
C TYR A 123 -40.84 -8.40 4.56
N LYS A 124 -40.98 -8.21 5.87
CA LYS A 124 -41.31 -6.91 6.48
C LYS A 124 -40.03 -6.28 6.99
N SER A 125 -39.67 -5.13 6.45
CA SER A 125 -38.51 -4.34 6.86
C SER A 125 -38.92 -2.95 7.34
N PRO A 126 -38.08 -2.26 8.14
CA PRO A 126 -38.29 -0.85 8.45
C PRO A 126 -38.34 0.01 7.18
N LYS A 127 -38.88 1.22 7.26
CA LYS A 127 -38.94 2.09 6.07
C LYS A 127 -37.52 2.42 5.62
N VAL A 128 -37.28 2.36 4.30
CA VAL A 128 -35.95 2.62 3.72
C VAL A 128 -35.37 3.99 4.13
N THR A 129 -36.23 4.98 4.37
CA THR A 129 -35.84 6.32 4.83
C THR A 129 -35.15 6.32 6.20
N GLU A 130 -35.40 5.31 7.03
CA GLU A 130 -34.73 5.16 8.34
C GLU A 130 -33.24 4.78 8.19
N PHE A 131 -32.83 4.31 7.01
CA PHE A 131 -31.45 3.91 6.73
C PHE A 131 -30.63 5.00 6.04
N TYR A 132 -31.24 6.09 5.57
CA TYR A 132 -30.51 7.17 4.88
C TYR A 132 -29.37 7.76 5.73
N PRO A 133 -29.53 8.00 7.05
CA PRO A 133 -28.40 8.44 7.88
C PRO A 133 -27.23 7.45 7.91
N THR A 134 -27.51 6.14 7.87
CA THR A 134 -26.49 5.09 7.80
C THR A 134 -25.76 5.11 6.45
N VAL A 135 -26.49 5.35 5.36
CA VAL A 135 -25.91 5.51 4.01
C VAL A 135 -24.97 6.72 3.98
N ASP A 136 -25.38 7.84 4.57
CA ASP A 136 -24.56 9.06 4.65
C ASP A 136 -23.29 8.84 5.48
N GLU A 137 -23.39 8.14 6.63
CA GLU A 137 -22.22 7.80 7.44
C GLU A 137 -21.28 6.82 6.72
N ILE A 138 -21.81 5.82 6.00
CA ILE A 138 -20.99 4.95 5.14
C ILE A 138 -20.25 5.80 4.10
N ALA A 139 -20.93 6.69 3.39
CA ALA A 139 -20.31 7.54 2.37
C ALA A 139 -19.18 8.40 2.94
N LYS A 140 -19.40 9.02 4.11
CA LYS A 140 -18.38 9.78 4.84
C LYS A 140 -17.17 8.91 5.22
N LEU A 141 -17.40 7.72 5.78
CA LEU A 141 -16.31 6.82 6.16
C LEU A 141 -15.53 6.29 4.94
N LYS A 142 -16.20 6.01 3.82
CA LYS A 142 -15.55 5.64 2.55
C LYS A 142 -14.67 6.78 2.02
N ALA A 143 -15.15 8.02 2.12
CA ALA A 143 -14.36 9.20 1.74
C ALA A 143 -13.12 9.37 2.63
N GLU A 144 -13.25 9.23 3.95
CA GLU A 144 -12.13 9.25 4.89
C GLU A 144 -11.12 8.12 4.61
N LEU A 145 -11.59 6.93 4.26
CA LEU A 145 -10.75 5.81 3.87
C LEU A 145 -9.96 6.09 2.58
N THR A 146 -10.61 6.69 1.58
CA THR A 146 -9.92 7.14 0.36
C THR A 146 -8.88 8.21 0.63
N LYS A 147 -9.12 9.15 1.57
CA LYS A 147 -8.08 10.12 1.97
C LYS A 147 -6.83 9.45 2.53
N ILE A 148 -6.99 8.39 3.33
CA ILE A 148 -5.85 7.56 3.81
C ILE A 148 -5.09 6.94 2.63
N HIS A 149 -5.77 6.54 1.55
CA HIS A 149 -5.10 6.06 0.33
C HIS A 149 -4.28 7.16 -0.33
N LEU A 150 -4.85 8.35 -0.47
CA LEU A 150 -4.17 9.49 -1.08
C LEU A 150 -2.91 9.86 -0.28
N ASP A 151 -2.99 9.86 1.05
CA ASP A 151 -1.83 10.05 1.93
C ASP A 151 -0.76 8.96 1.71
N CYS A 152 -1.19 7.71 1.51
CA CYS A 152 -0.27 6.61 1.21
C CYS A 152 0.46 6.83 -0.13
N ILE A 153 -0.28 7.27 -1.15
CA ILE A 153 0.29 7.59 -2.46
C ILE A 153 1.32 8.71 -2.33
N GLU A 154 0.97 9.81 -1.66
CA GLU A 154 1.87 10.94 -1.44
C GLU A 154 3.14 10.52 -0.68
N LYS A 155 2.98 9.80 0.44
CA LYS A 155 4.11 9.35 1.26
C LYS A 155 5.04 8.41 0.49
N VAL A 156 4.52 7.48 -0.32
CA VAL A 156 5.37 6.60 -1.13
C VAL A 156 6.09 7.39 -2.22
N LYS A 157 5.41 8.32 -2.89
CA LYS A 157 6.05 9.20 -3.89
C LYS A 157 7.21 10.01 -3.29
N ALA A 158 7.08 10.45 -2.05
CA ALA A 158 8.14 11.19 -1.36
C ALA A 158 9.37 10.34 -0.99
N VAL A 159 9.24 9.00 -0.97
CA VAL A 159 10.36 8.08 -0.72
C VAL A 159 11.14 7.74 -2.00
N LEU A 160 10.45 7.71 -3.14
CA LEU A 160 11.06 7.38 -4.43
C LEU A 160 11.78 8.61 -5.02
N THR A 161 12.86 8.37 -5.77
CA THR A 161 13.38 9.40 -6.66
C THR A 161 12.42 9.62 -7.83
N LYS A 162 12.60 10.71 -8.56
CA LYS A 162 11.83 10.98 -9.77
C LYS A 162 11.95 9.83 -10.78
N GLU A 163 13.18 9.38 -11.02
CA GLU A 163 13.50 8.32 -11.98
C GLU A 163 12.88 6.98 -11.55
N GLN A 164 12.92 6.65 -10.26
CA GLN A 164 12.25 5.44 -9.74
C GLN A 164 10.74 5.52 -9.88
N TYR A 165 10.15 6.70 -9.69
CA TYR A 165 8.70 6.86 -9.88
C TYR A 165 8.31 6.75 -11.35
N GLU A 166 9.11 7.30 -12.27
CA GLU A 166 8.92 7.15 -13.71
C GLU A 166 9.04 5.68 -14.13
N GLU A 167 10.09 4.97 -13.68
CA GLU A 167 10.26 3.52 -13.89
C GLU A 167 9.07 2.71 -13.33
N LEU A 168 8.53 3.10 -12.16
CA LEU A 168 7.35 2.47 -11.59
C LEU A 168 6.13 2.59 -12.51
N LEU A 169 5.97 3.72 -13.19
CA LEU A 169 4.83 3.95 -14.09
C LEU A 169 4.90 3.07 -15.35
N GLU A 170 6.10 2.75 -15.85
CA GLU A 170 6.28 1.89 -17.03
C GLU A 170 5.62 0.51 -16.88
N TYR A 171 5.65 -0.07 -15.69
CA TYR A 171 4.96 -1.34 -15.40
C TYR A 171 3.66 -1.17 -14.59
N GLY A 172 3.49 -0.04 -13.90
CA GLY A 172 2.32 0.23 -13.06
C GLY A 172 1.10 0.75 -13.84
N VAL A 173 1.30 1.31 -15.03
CA VAL A 173 0.23 1.81 -15.90
C VAL A 173 -0.06 0.77 -16.99
N VAL A 174 -1.18 0.05 -16.85
CA VAL A 174 -1.56 -1.01 -17.80
C VAL A 174 -2.12 -0.43 -19.12
N ASN A 175 -2.71 0.77 -19.10
CA ASN A 175 -3.25 1.44 -20.28
C ASN A 175 -2.96 2.95 -20.22
N MET A 176 -1.95 3.41 -20.95
CA MET A 176 -1.67 4.84 -21.11
C MET A 176 -2.22 5.34 -22.45
N PHE A 177 -3.56 5.48 -22.51
CA PHE A 177 -4.38 5.94 -23.64
C PHE A 177 -4.17 5.25 -24.99
#